data_AF-A0A4R5E548-F1
#
_entry.id   AF-A0A4R5E548-F1
#
_cell.length_a   1.000
_cell.length_b   1.000
_cell.length_c   1.000
_cell.angle_alpha   90.00
_cell.angle_beta   90.00
_cell.angle_gamma   90.00
#
_symmetry.space_group_name_H-M   'P 1'
#
loop_
_entity.id
_entity.type
_entity.pdbx_description
1 polymer ?
#
loop_
_entity_poly.entity_id
_entity_poly.type
_entity_poly.pdbx_seq_one_letter_code
_entity_poly.pdbx_strand_id
1 'polypeptide(L)'
;MTRTAAGKSQKAKTARHGKGKRWLAVWVDPDGKERSTAYDRKADAERKIATMGADIARGDYIDPSAGKVLFSDLAERWLASRIVDPSTKIRYEYIHRLHVAPTFAKRQVKSIKPS
;
A
#
# COMPACT_ATOMS: atom_id res chain seq x y z
N MET A 1 -34.26 28.72 33.78
CA MET A 1 -34.25 28.39 32.34
C MET A 1 -33.66 29.56 31.57
N THR A 2 -32.43 29.45 31.05
CA THR A 2 -31.91 30.29 29.96
C THR A 2 -30.80 29.51 29.26
N ARG A 3 -31.09 29.08 28.03
CA ARG A 3 -30.24 28.26 27.17
C ARG A 3 -29.58 29.21 26.16
N THR A 4 -28.30 29.55 26.33
CA THR A 4 -27.60 30.46 25.42
C THR A 4 -26.75 29.70 24.41
N ALA A 5 -27.19 29.81 23.15
CA ALA A 5 -26.48 29.76 21.87
C ALA A 5 -25.39 28.70 21.64
N ALA A 6 -25.72 27.75 20.76
CA ALA A 6 -24.77 26.85 20.10
C ALA A 6 -23.72 27.65 19.30
N GLY A 7 -22.52 27.77 19.86
CA GLY A 7 -21.35 28.29 19.16
C GLY A 7 -20.90 27.31 18.07
N LYS A 8 -21.27 27.58 16.81
CA LYS A 8 -20.68 26.86 15.67
C LYS A 8 -19.22 27.28 15.55
N SER A 9 -18.29 26.39 15.89
CA SER A 9 -16.87 26.60 15.63
C SER A 9 -16.61 26.66 14.12
N GLN A 10 -16.45 27.87 13.58
CA GLN A 10 -16.00 28.02 12.20
C GLN A 10 -14.53 27.57 12.12
N LYS A 11 -14.29 26.53 11.33
CA LYS A 11 -12.94 26.05 11.04
C LYS A 11 -12.24 27.08 10.15
N ALA A 12 -11.42 27.94 10.75
CA ALA A 12 -10.59 28.89 10.01
C ALA A 12 -9.40 28.18 9.35
N LYS A 13 -9.19 28.43 8.06
CA LYS A 13 -8.05 27.91 7.30
C LYS A 13 -6.78 28.65 7.74
N THR A 14 -5.81 27.93 8.31
CA THR A 14 -4.49 28.49 8.69
C THR A 14 -3.66 28.88 7.47
N ALA A 15 -2.62 29.72 7.62
CA ALA A 15 -1.74 30.14 6.51
C ALA A 15 -1.02 28.98 5.78
N ARG A 16 -0.93 27.81 6.42
CA ARG A 16 -0.43 26.56 5.82
C ARG A 16 -1.55 25.66 5.28
N HIS A 17 -2.78 26.12 5.22
CA HIS A 17 -3.90 25.34 4.70
C HIS A 17 -3.69 25.07 3.20
N GLY A 18 -3.53 23.79 2.84
CA GLY A 18 -3.19 23.37 1.49
C GLY A 18 -1.71 23.49 1.13
N LYS A 19 -0.82 23.79 2.09
CA LYS A 19 0.64 23.78 1.88
C LYS A 19 1.26 22.55 2.55
N GLY A 20 1.80 21.65 1.74
CA GLY A 20 2.49 20.44 2.16
C GLY A 20 1.57 19.38 2.80
N LYS A 21 2.18 18.23 3.14
CA LYS A 21 1.48 17.06 3.68
C LYS A 21 1.18 17.23 5.16
N ARG A 22 0.05 17.85 5.47
CA ARG A 22 -0.35 18.17 6.85
C ARG A 22 -1.14 17.07 7.54
N TRP A 23 -1.74 16.16 6.79
CA TRP A 23 -2.69 15.18 7.32
C TRP A 23 -2.05 13.80 7.29
N LEU A 24 -1.95 13.14 8.44
CA LEU A 24 -1.42 11.79 8.53
C LEU A 24 -2.58 10.80 8.64
N ALA A 25 -2.64 9.86 7.71
CA ALA A 25 -3.47 8.67 7.85
C ALA A 25 -2.67 7.65 8.65
N VAL A 26 -3.16 7.22 9.81
CA VAL A 26 -2.53 6.19 10.65
C VAL A 26 -3.50 5.04 10.81
N TRP A 27 -3.01 3.80 10.68
CA TRP A 27 -3.78 2.58 10.91
C TRP A 27 -2.86 1.49 11.47
N VAL A 28 -3.46 0.49 12.12
CA VAL A 28 -2.74 -0.68 12.62
C VAL A 28 -2.93 -1.81 11.61
N ASP A 29 -1.85 -2.42 11.15
CA ASP A 29 -1.92 -3.57 10.25
C ASP A 29 -2.33 -4.86 11.02
N PRO A 30 -2.75 -5.93 10.33
CA PRO A 30 -3.11 -7.19 10.98
C PRO A 30 -1.97 -7.82 11.80
N ASP A 31 -0.72 -7.45 11.52
CA ASP A 31 0.47 -7.86 12.29
C ASP A 31 0.67 -7.01 13.57
N GLY A 32 -0.23 -6.07 13.86
CA GLY A 32 -0.20 -5.19 15.03
C GLY A 32 0.76 -4.01 14.91
N LYS A 33 1.34 -3.75 13.73
CA LYS A 33 2.26 -2.63 13.50
C LYS A 33 1.50 -1.41 13.00
N GLU A 34 1.85 -0.25 13.56
CA GLU A 34 1.33 1.03 13.09
C GLU A 34 1.96 1.41 11.75
N ARG A 35 1.10 1.72 10.77
CA ARG A 35 1.47 2.22 9.46
C ARG A 35 0.88 3.60 9.28
N SER A 36 1.64 4.47 8.60
CA SER A 36 1.18 5.83 8.33
C SER A 36 1.50 6.30 6.91
N THR A 37 0.68 7.22 6.41
CA THR A 37 0.91 7.88 5.12
C THR A 37 0.43 9.32 5.20
N ALA A 38 1.27 10.25 4.75
CA ALA A 38 0.99 11.68 4.81
C ALA A 38 0.33 12.19 3.52
N TYR A 39 -0.66 13.07 3.68
CA TYR A 39 -1.53 13.66 2.64
C TYR A 39 -1.62 15.17 2.78
N ASP A 40 -1.84 15.86 1.67
CA ASP A 40 -2.03 17.32 1.64
C ASP A 40 -3.46 17.73 2.06
N ARG A 41 -4.46 16.87 1.79
CA ARG A 41 -5.86 17.09 2.13
C ARG A 41 -6.34 16.13 3.20
N LYS A 42 -7.14 16.66 4.12
CA LYS A 42 -7.78 15.87 5.18
C LYS A 42 -8.65 14.75 4.64
N ALA A 43 -9.49 15.08 3.65
CA ALA A 43 -10.42 14.12 3.06
C ALA A 43 -9.70 12.91 2.42
N ASP A 44 -8.51 13.12 1.85
CA ASP A 44 -7.71 12.03 1.26
C ASP A 44 -7.15 11.11 2.35
N ALA A 45 -6.69 11.67 3.47
CA ALA A 45 -6.25 10.89 4.63
C ALA A 45 -7.40 10.10 5.28
N GLU A 46 -8.57 10.73 5.48
CA GLU A 46 -9.76 10.07 6.04
C GLU A 46 -10.25 8.93 5.14
N ARG A 47 -10.30 9.17 3.82
CA ARG A 47 -10.62 8.13 2.84
C ARG A 47 -9.65 6.97 2.92
N LYS A 48 -8.34 7.25 3.05
CA LYS A 48 -7.33 6.20 3.17
C LYS A 48 -7.53 5.33 4.42
N ILE A 49 -7.81 5.95 5.57
CA ILE A 49 -8.08 5.22 6.81
C ILE A 49 -9.32 4.35 6.65
N ALA A 50 -10.41 4.88 6.09
CA ALA A 50 -11.63 4.13 5.86
C ALA A 50 -11.41 2.92 4.93
N THR A 51 -10.66 3.10 3.84
CA THR A 51 -10.30 1.99 2.92
C THR A 51 -9.47 0.93 3.64
N MET A 52 -8.40 1.32 4.36
CA MET A 52 -7.54 0.38 5.06
C MET A 52 -8.30 -0.38 6.16
N GLY A 53 -9.15 0.30 6.92
CA GLY A 53 -10.00 -0.34 7.92
C GLY A 53 -10.97 -1.35 7.30
N ALA A 54 -11.55 -1.05 6.13
CA ALA A 54 -12.40 -1.98 5.39
C ALA A 54 -11.61 -3.19 4.86
N ASP A 55 -10.40 -2.98 4.34
CA ASP A 55 -9.53 -4.07 3.85
C ASP A 55 -9.12 -5.00 5.01
N ILE A 56 -8.79 -4.43 6.18
CA ILE A 56 -8.49 -5.20 7.39
C ILE A 56 -9.71 -5.99 7.85
N ALA A 57 -10.89 -5.35 7.91
CA ALA A 57 -12.12 -6.02 8.33
C ALA A 57 -12.53 -7.18 7.39
N ARG A 58 -12.21 -7.07 6.09
CA ARG A 58 -12.43 -8.14 5.10
C ARG A 58 -11.38 -9.24 5.14
N GLY A 59 -10.21 -8.99 5.75
CA GLY A 59 -9.05 -9.89 5.67
C GLY A 59 -8.25 -9.76 4.38
N ASP A 60 -8.57 -8.78 3.52
CA ASP A 60 -7.91 -8.54 2.22
C ASP A 60 -6.78 -7.50 2.33
N TYR A 61 -6.34 -7.17 3.55
CA TYR A 61 -5.32 -6.16 3.76
C TYR A 61 -3.98 -6.61 3.18
N ILE A 62 -3.48 -5.83 2.22
CA ILE A 62 -2.12 -5.94 1.69
C ILE A 62 -1.37 -4.68 2.07
N ASP A 63 -0.22 -4.81 2.75
CA ASP A 63 0.64 -3.68 3.08
C ASP A 63 0.95 -2.87 1.80
N PRO A 64 0.60 -1.58 1.74
CA PRO A 64 0.87 -0.72 0.58
C PRO A 64 2.34 -0.64 0.17
N SER A 65 3.25 -0.94 1.10
CA SER A 65 4.69 -1.00 0.85
C SER A 65 5.16 -2.36 0.36
N ALA A 66 4.45 -3.46 0.62
CA ALA A 66 4.84 -4.80 0.18
C ALA A 66 4.95 -4.88 -1.35
N GLY A 67 4.07 -4.19 -2.08
CA GLY A 67 4.13 -4.16 -3.54
C GLY A 67 5.19 -3.23 -4.13
N LYS A 68 5.98 -2.50 -3.32
CA LYS A 68 7.09 -1.63 -3.81
C LYS A 68 8.35 -2.42 -4.19
N VAL A 69 8.44 -3.69 -3.80
CA VAL A 69 9.56 -4.56 -4.19
C VAL A 69 9.60 -4.73 -5.71
N LEU A 70 10.81 -4.84 -6.27
CA LEU A 70 10.98 -5.18 -7.67
C LEU A 70 10.52 -6.61 -7.91
N PHE A 71 10.00 -6.85 -9.11
CA PHE A 71 9.61 -8.19 -9.51
C PHE A 71 10.81 -9.14 -9.54
N SER A 72 12.01 -8.67 -9.92
CA SER A 72 13.24 -9.47 -9.90
C SER A 72 13.51 -10.07 -8.51
N ASP A 73 13.50 -9.22 -7.49
CA ASP A 73 13.84 -9.62 -6.12
C ASP A 73 12.82 -10.63 -5.59
N LEU A 74 11.54 -10.44 -5.94
CA LEU A 74 10.48 -11.38 -5.59
C LEU A 74 10.64 -12.71 -6.35
N ALA A 75 10.95 -12.66 -7.64
CA ALA A 75 11.11 -13.84 -8.48
C ALA A 75 12.30 -14.70 -8.05
N GLU A 76 13.43 -14.08 -7.70
CA GLU A 76 14.60 -14.79 -7.17
C GLU A 76 14.29 -15.48 -5.84
N ARG A 77 13.64 -14.79 -4.90
CA ARG A 77 13.17 -15.38 -3.63
C ARG A 77 12.19 -16.52 -3.87
N TRP A 78 11.29 -16.36 -4.84
CA TRP A 78 10.34 -17.39 -5.19
C TRP A 78 11.06 -18.62 -5.76
N LEU A 79 11.94 -18.45 -6.75
CA LEU A 79 12.74 -19.54 -7.34
C LEU A 79 13.59 -20.25 -6.29
N ALA A 80 14.21 -19.51 -5.36
CA ALA A 80 15.03 -20.07 -4.29
C ALA A 80 14.23 -20.88 -3.25
N SER A 81 12.97 -20.52 -3.00
CA SER A 81 12.12 -21.21 -2.01
C SER A 81 11.40 -22.44 -2.59
N ARG A 82 11.46 -22.68 -3.91
CA ARG A 82 10.83 -23.85 -4.54
C ARG A 82 11.64 -25.12 -4.28
N ILE A 83 11.03 -26.06 -3.56
CA ILE A 83 11.45 -27.46 -3.50
C ILE A 83 10.68 -28.22 -4.58
N VAL A 84 11.30 -28.41 -5.74
CA VAL A 84 10.77 -29.13 -6.92
C VAL A 84 11.85 -30.00 -7.52
N ASP A 85 11.49 -30.91 -8.42
CA ASP A 85 12.50 -31.70 -9.12
C ASP A 85 13.45 -30.81 -9.94
N PRO A 86 14.69 -31.24 -10.20
CA PRO A 86 15.69 -30.43 -10.89
C PRO A 86 15.25 -29.94 -12.28
N SER A 87 14.51 -30.76 -13.04
CA SER A 87 14.05 -30.40 -14.39
C SER A 87 13.00 -29.29 -14.35
N THR A 88 12.09 -29.32 -13.38
CA THR A 88 11.11 -28.25 -13.15
C THR A 88 11.80 -26.95 -12.72
N LYS A 89 12.81 -27.04 -11.86
CA LYS A 89 13.59 -25.85 -11.45
C LYS A 89 14.26 -25.17 -12.65
N ILE A 90 14.95 -25.95 -13.49
CA ILE A 90 15.58 -25.45 -14.72
C ILE A 90 14.54 -24.80 -15.64
N ARG A 91 13.37 -25.43 -15.80
CA ARG A 91 12.29 -24.87 -16.62
C ARG A 91 11.78 -23.54 -16.07
N TYR A 92 11.60 -23.40 -14.77
CA TYR A 92 11.17 -22.14 -14.15
C TYR A 92 12.20 -21.03 -14.34
N GLU A 93 13.49 -21.33 -14.12
CA GLU A 93 14.57 -20.38 -14.35
C GLU A 93 14.65 -19.95 -15.84
N TYR A 94 14.50 -20.91 -16.76
CA TYR A 94 14.47 -20.65 -18.20
C TYR A 94 13.32 -19.71 -18.59
N ILE A 95 12.08 -20.01 -18.17
CA ILE A 95 10.90 -19.19 -18.46
C ILE A 95 11.05 -17.80 -17.84
N HIS A 96 11.51 -17.73 -16.59
CA HIS A 96 11.74 -16.46 -15.92
C HIS A 96 12.72 -15.59 -16.71
N ARG A 97 13.89 -16.14 -17.05
CA ARG A 97 14.95 -15.42 -17.76
C ARG A 97 14.53 -14.93 -19.14
N LEU A 98 13.82 -15.77 -19.91
CA LEU A 98 13.53 -15.46 -21.31
C LEU A 98 12.22 -14.72 -21.55
N HIS A 99 11.22 -14.90 -20.69
CA HIS A 99 9.87 -14.37 -20.97
C HIS A 99 9.42 -13.36 -19.92
N VAL A 100 9.72 -13.60 -18.64
CA VAL A 100 9.17 -12.78 -17.56
C VAL A 100 10.07 -11.60 -17.23
N ALA A 101 11.36 -11.86 -17.02
CA ALA A 101 12.35 -10.87 -16.63
C ALA A 101 12.47 -9.69 -17.63
N PRO A 102 12.48 -9.89 -18.96
CA PRO A 102 12.61 -8.78 -19.91
C PRO A 102 11.53 -7.71 -19.76
N THR A 103 10.31 -8.10 -19.40
CA THR A 103 9.16 -7.18 -19.31
C THR A 103 8.93 -6.68 -17.88
N PHE A 104 9.14 -7.54 -16.88
CA PHE A 104 8.68 -7.28 -15.52
C PHE A 104 9.78 -7.04 -14.50
N ALA A 105 11.04 -7.46 -14.73
CA ALA A 105 12.09 -7.45 -13.71
C ALA A 105 12.25 -6.08 -13.02
N LYS A 106 12.26 -4.99 -13.81
CA LYS A 106 12.45 -3.62 -13.33
C LYS A 106 11.16 -2.95 -12.83
N ARG A 107 10.04 -3.66 -12.81
CA ARG A 107 8.74 -3.11 -12.37
C ARG A 107 8.49 -3.46 -10.91
N GLN A 108 7.90 -2.52 -10.19
CA GLN A 108 7.35 -2.80 -8.86
C GLN A 108 6.16 -3.75 -9.00
N VAL A 109 6.04 -4.72 -8.11
CA VAL A 109 4.96 -5.73 -8.15
C VAL A 109 3.58 -5.06 -8.18
N LYS A 110 3.34 -4.02 -7.38
CA LYS A 110 2.06 -3.27 -7.39
C LYS A 110 1.71 -2.58 -8.71
N SER A 111 2.69 -2.41 -9.60
CA SER A 111 2.51 -1.71 -10.87
C SER A 111 2.07 -2.66 -11.99
N ILE A 112 2.10 -3.96 -11.75
CA ILE A 112 1.67 -4.99 -12.70
C ILE A 112 0.15 -5.13 -12.58
N LYS A 113 -0.57 -4.91 -13.68
CA LYS A 113 -2.04 -4.97 -13.74
C LYS A 113 -2.46 -6.02 -14.75
N PRO A 114 -3.59 -6.73 -14.52
CA PRO A 114 -4.21 -7.55 -15.56
C PRO A 114 -4.63 -6.65 -16.74
N SER A 115 -4.55 -7.20 -17.95
CA SER A 115 -5.01 -6.56 -19.20
C SER A 115 -6.52 -6.44 -19.25
#